data_AF-H8KYX2-F1
#
_entry.id   AF-H8KYX2-F1
#
_cell.length_a   1.000
_cell.length_b   1.000
_cell.length_c   1.000
_cell.angle_alpha   90.00
_cell.angle_beta   90.00
_cell.angle_gamma   90.00
#
_symmetry.space_group_name_H-M   'P 1'
#
loop_
_entity.id
_entity.type
_entity.pdbx_description
1 polymer ?
#
loop_
_entity_poly.entity_id
_entity_poly.type
_entity_poly.pdbx_seq_one_letter_code
_entity_poly.pdbx_strand_id
1 'polypeptide(L)'
;MPFINQTWMAYGVLGGLESGLMAVPVGLLVYLLFHRIGRSLRWPSGISIGWSWPLGMLLAGGQDLWNIFFFQFAPMGSYQLLQTRLNAVHDVDSLYMRVLFDMLGVALGIAAAWFVIRLFTTRSSDPDA
;
A
#
# COMPACT_ATOMS: atom_id res chain seq x y z
N MET A 1 8.77 16.19 -2.25
CA MET A 1 7.35 15.91 -1.94
C MET A 1 7.11 16.27 -0.49
N PRO A 2 5.94 16.80 -0.12
CA PRO A 2 5.67 17.13 1.27
C PRO A 2 5.64 15.84 2.09
N PHE A 3 6.46 15.79 3.13
CA PHE A 3 6.53 14.65 4.05
C PHE A 3 5.23 14.61 4.87
N ILE A 4 4.51 13.49 4.83
CA ILE A 4 3.47 13.25 5.84
C ILE A 4 4.20 13.20 7.17
N ASN A 5 3.76 14.01 8.14
CA ASN A 5 4.35 13.97 9.47
C ASN A 5 4.03 12.59 10.10
N GLN A 6 5.08 11.80 10.36
CA GLN A 6 5.02 10.45 10.92
C GLN A 6 5.44 10.40 12.39
N THR A 7 5.60 11.55 13.07
CA THR A 7 6.03 11.60 14.49
C THR A 7 5.09 10.86 15.45
N TRP A 8 3.88 10.51 15.01
CA TRP A 8 2.88 9.80 15.79
C TRP A 8 2.96 8.27 15.63
N MET A 9 3.72 7.77 14.65
CA MET A 9 3.90 6.33 14.44
C MET A 9 4.97 5.76 15.39
N ALA A 10 4.72 4.56 15.89
CA ALA A 10 5.69 3.82 16.68
C ALA A 10 6.92 3.42 15.85
N TYR A 11 7.95 2.93 16.53
CA TYR A 11 9.16 2.39 15.90
C TYR A 11 9.08 0.85 15.76
N GLY A 12 9.90 0.29 14.87
CA GLY A 12 10.07 -1.14 14.66
C GLY A 12 8.82 -1.85 14.13
N VAL A 13 8.55 -3.04 14.67
CA VAL A 13 7.43 -3.90 14.27
C VAL A 13 6.08 -3.20 14.39
N LEU A 14 5.89 -2.43 15.46
CA LEU A 14 4.63 -1.76 15.74
C LEU A 14 4.35 -0.65 14.73
N GLY A 15 5.37 0.18 14.43
CA GLY A 15 5.27 1.20 13.38
C GLY A 15 5.01 0.61 12.00
N GLY A 16 5.62 -0.55 11.71
CA GLY A 16 5.32 -1.33 10.53
C GLY A 16 3.85 -1.73 10.46
N LEU A 17 3.30 -2.31 11.53
CA LEU A 17 1.90 -2.73 11.59
C LEU A 17 0.92 -1.55 11.43
N GLU A 18 1.21 -0.42 12.07
CA GLU A 18 0.44 0.82 11.91
C GLU A 18 0.44 1.31 10.44
N SER A 19 1.61 1.28 9.79
CA SER A 19 1.75 1.61 8.36
C SER A 19 0.90 0.69 7.48
N GLY A 20 1.01 -0.63 7.71
CA GLY A 20 0.22 -1.62 7.00
C GLY A 20 -1.29 -1.46 7.18
N LEU A 21 -1.75 -1.14 8.40
CA LEU A 21 -3.17 -0.85 8.66
C LEU A 21 -3.66 0.38 7.88
N MET A 22 -2.83 1.42 7.74
CA MET A 22 -3.15 2.58 6.90
C MET A 22 -3.13 2.27 5.41
N ALA A 23 -2.39 1.25 4.98
CA ALA A 23 -2.35 0.80 3.58
C ALA A 23 -3.60 -0.01 3.17
N VAL A 24 -4.31 -0.63 4.12
CA VAL A 24 -5.58 -1.36 3.88
C VAL A 24 -6.64 -0.52 3.15
N PRO A 25 -7.03 0.68 3.63
CA PRO A 25 -8.02 1.50 2.93
C PRO A 25 -7.55 1.91 1.54
N VAL A 26 -6.25 2.13 1.33
CA VAL A 26 -5.70 2.43 0.00
C VAL A 26 -5.93 1.25 -0.96
N GLY A 27 -5.56 0.03 -0.56
CA GLY A 27 -5.78 -1.18 -1.36
C GLY A 27 -7.26 -1.41 -1.69
N LEU A 28 -8.14 -1.20 -0.69
CA LEU A 28 -9.59 -1.30 -0.87
C LEU A 28 -10.09 -0.29 -1.92
N LEU A 29 -9.75 0.99 -1.78
CA LEU A 29 -10.23 2.05 -2.67
C LEU A 29 -9.73 1.87 -4.10
N VAL A 30 -8.46 1.51 -4.26
CA VAL A 30 -7.88 1.24 -5.59
C VAL A 30 -8.57 0.03 -6.24
N TYR A 31 -8.84 -1.04 -5.47
CA TYR A 31 -9.60 -2.17 -5.99
C TYR A 31 -11.00 -1.78 -6.44
N LEU A 32 -11.74 -0.99 -5.65
CA LEU A 32 -13.06 -0.53 -6.02
C LEU A 32 -13.05 0.30 -7.31
N LEU A 33 -12.05 1.15 -7.49
CA LEU A 33 -11.85 1.93 -8.72
C LEU A 33 -11.67 1.01 -9.93
N PHE A 34 -10.74 0.06 -9.87
CA PHE A 34 -10.49 -0.87 -10.98
C PHE A 34 -11.58 -1.91 -11.17
N HIS A 35 -12.34 -2.23 -10.13
CA HIS A 35 -13.53 -3.06 -10.25
C HIS A 35 -14.61 -2.31 -11.03
N ARG A 36 -14.85 -1.03 -10.72
CA ARG A 36 -15.82 -0.19 -11.43
C ARG A 36 -15.43 -0.01 -12.90
N ILE A 37 -14.16 0.29 -13.17
CA ILE A 37 -13.63 0.39 -14.54
C ILE A 37 -13.74 -0.95 -15.26
N GLY A 38 -13.30 -2.02 -14.61
CA GLY A 38 -13.32 -3.39 -15.14
C GLY A 38 -14.73 -3.87 -15.46
N ARG A 39 -15.75 -3.47 -14.69
CA ARG A 39 -17.14 -3.80 -14.98
C ARG A 39 -17.59 -3.20 -16.31
N SER A 40 -17.23 -1.93 -16.59
CA SER A 40 -17.54 -1.27 -17.87
C SER A 40 -16.81 -1.92 -19.05
N LEU A 41 -15.58 -2.41 -18.82
CA LEU A 41 -14.72 -3.02 -19.84
C LEU A 41 -14.83 -4.56 -19.90
N ARG A 42 -15.71 -5.17 -19.10
CA ARG A 42 -15.90 -6.64 -18.96
C ARG A 42 -14.61 -7.40 -18.60
N TRP A 43 -13.75 -6.80 -17.77
CA TRP A 43 -12.51 -7.43 -17.32
C TRP A 43 -12.77 -8.62 -16.38
N PRO A 44 -11.98 -9.71 -16.51
CA PRO A 44 -11.93 -10.74 -15.48
C PRO A 44 -11.38 -10.15 -14.17
N SER A 45 -11.84 -10.67 -13.03
CA SER A 45 -11.48 -10.16 -11.70
C SER A 45 -9.97 -10.13 -11.46
N GLY A 46 -9.23 -11.06 -12.06
CA GLY A 46 -7.76 -11.12 -11.97
C GLY A 46 -7.06 -9.86 -12.52
N ILE A 47 -7.59 -9.24 -13.59
CA ILE A 47 -7.00 -8.02 -14.16
C ILE A 47 -7.23 -6.83 -13.22
N SER A 48 -8.42 -6.70 -12.64
CA SER A 48 -8.69 -5.65 -11.64
C SER A 48 -7.77 -5.80 -10.43
N ILE A 49 -7.57 -7.02 -9.92
CA ILE A 49 -6.61 -7.28 -8.82
C ILE A 49 -5.18 -6.94 -9.26
N GLY A 50 -4.79 -7.39 -10.45
CA GLY A 50 -3.45 -7.21 -11.01
C GLY A 50 -3.05 -5.75 -11.18
N TRP A 51 -3.98 -4.86 -11.56
CA TRP A 51 -3.72 -3.42 -11.61
C TRP A 51 -3.80 -2.75 -10.24
N SER A 52 -4.64 -3.27 -9.35
CA SER A 52 -4.85 -2.65 -8.04
C SER A 52 -3.65 -2.79 -7.11
N TRP A 53 -2.96 -3.94 -7.16
CA TRP A 53 -1.83 -4.21 -6.29
C TRP A 53 -0.63 -3.26 -6.53
N PRO A 54 -0.08 -3.13 -7.75
CA PRO A 54 1.05 -2.23 -7.98
C PRO A 54 0.69 -0.75 -7.78
N LEU A 55 -0.53 -0.33 -8.15
CA LEU A 55 -0.98 1.05 -7.89
C LEU A 55 -1.21 1.32 -6.41
N GLY A 56 -1.80 0.36 -5.68
CA GLY A 56 -1.94 0.43 -4.23
C GLY A 56 -0.58 0.54 -3.54
N MET A 57 0.41 -0.23 -4.00
CA MET A 57 1.78 -0.15 -3.48
C MET A 57 2.45 1.19 -3.77
N LEU A 58 2.28 1.72 -4.97
CA LEU A 58 2.79 3.05 -5.33
C LEU A 58 2.20 4.16 -4.45
N LEU A 59 0.92 4.04 -4.10
CA LEU A 59 0.22 5.05 -3.30
C LEU A 59 0.49 4.92 -1.80
N ALA A 60 0.52 3.70 -1.26
CA ALA A 60 0.69 3.46 0.17
C ALA A 60 2.17 3.36 0.58
N GLY A 61 2.91 2.42 -0.01
CA GLY A 61 4.30 2.12 0.34
C GLY A 61 5.34 2.83 -0.53
N GLY A 62 4.91 3.62 -1.52
CA GLY A 62 5.81 4.22 -2.52
C GLY A 62 6.89 5.11 -1.91
N GLN A 63 6.60 5.80 -0.81
CA GLN A 63 7.57 6.63 -0.11
C GLN A 63 8.68 5.77 0.52
N ASP A 64 8.31 4.73 1.26
CA ASP A 64 9.29 3.87 1.92
C ASP A 64 10.09 3.05 0.88
N LEU A 65 9.43 2.56 -0.17
CA LEU A 65 10.12 1.95 -1.33
C LEU A 65 11.13 2.90 -1.98
N TRP A 66 10.77 4.17 -2.16
CA TRP A 66 11.66 5.18 -2.73
C TRP A 66 12.86 5.45 -1.81
N ASN A 67 12.65 5.49 -0.50
CA ASN A 67 13.73 5.65 0.48
C ASN A 67 14.70 4.46 0.43
N ILE A 68 14.20 3.22 0.36
CA ILE A 68 15.07 2.03 0.19
C ILE A 68 15.88 2.16 -1.10
N PHE A 69 15.22 2.47 -2.21
CA PHE A 69 15.87 2.59 -3.50
C PHE A 69 16.98 3.67 -3.47
N PHE A 70 16.68 4.84 -2.90
CA PHE A 70 17.64 5.92 -2.80
C PHE A 70 18.82 5.55 -1.91
N PHE A 71 18.59 4.97 -0.73
CA PHE A 71 19.68 4.59 0.18
C PHE A 71 20.56 3.47 -0.36
N GLN A 72 20.03 2.60 -1.22
CA GLN A 72 20.79 1.48 -1.79
C GLN A 72 21.49 1.82 -3.11
N PHE A 73 20.87 2.65 -3.96
CA PHE A 73 21.33 2.84 -5.34
C PHE A 73 21.78 4.26 -5.69
N ALA A 74 21.42 5.29 -4.91
CA ALA A 74 21.88 6.63 -5.21
C ALA A 74 23.38 6.76 -4.88
N PRO A 75 24.23 7.22 -5.82
CA PRO A 75 25.61 7.56 -5.51
C PRO A 75 25.59 8.79 -4.59
N MET A 76 25.72 8.55 -3.29
CA MET A 76 25.71 9.62 -2.30
C MET A 76 27.09 10.27 -2.27
N GLY A 77 27.33 11.16 -3.26
CA GLY A 77 28.60 11.84 -3.45
C GLY A 77 29.01 12.80 -2.32
N SER A 78 28.12 13.05 -1.35
CA SER A 78 28.45 13.82 -0.15
C SER A 78 27.83 13.24 1.11
N TYR A 79 28.64 13.14 2.16
CA TYR A 79 28.24 12.66 3.49
C TYR A 79 27.13 13.55 4.11
N GLN A 80 27.15 14.86 3.81
CA GLN A 80 26.14 15.80 4.29
C GLN A 80 24.74 15.52 3.73
N LEU A 81 24.63 15.10 2.45
CA LEU A 81 23.34 14.77 1.84
C LEU A 81 22.74 13.51 2.49
N LEU A 82 23.60 12.54 2.81
CA LEU A 82 23.25 11.28 3.46
C LEU A 82 22.67 11.53 4.86
N GLN A 83 23.36 12.34 5.68
CA GLN A 83 22.87 12.72 7.02
C GLN A 83 21.57 13.51 6.98
N THR A 84 21.44 14.44 6.02
CA THR A 84 20.22 15.24 5.87
C THR A 84 19.01 14.36 5.52
N ARG A 85 19.22 13.31 4.73
CA ARG A 85 18.17 12.33 4.38
C ARG A 85 17.87 11.37 5.51
N LEU A 86 18.88 10.88 6.24
CA LEU A 86 18.68 10.05 7.43
C LEU A 86 17.79 10.75 8.46
N ASN A 87 18.07 12.03 8.74
CA ASN A 87 17.30 12.80 9.71
C ASN A 87 15.88 13.16 9.23
N ALA A 88 15.62 13.07 7.92
CA ALA A 88 14.31 13.36 7.35
C ALA A 88 13.38 12.13 7.31
N VAL A 89 13.93 10.93 7.49
CA VAL A 89 13.18 9.67 7.36
C VAL A 89 12.83 9.14 8.74
N HIS A 90 11.54 8.96 9.00
CA HIS A 90 11.06 8.34 10.23
C HIS A 90 11.45 6.85 10.26
N ASP A 91 12.10 6.45 11.35
CA ASP A 91 12.50 5.06 11.62
C ASP A 91 13.20 4.35 10.45
N VAL A 92 14.44 4.77 10.19
CA VAL A 92 15.26 4.25 9.09
C VAL A 92 15.57 2.75 9.25
N ASP A 93 15.67 2.25 10.48
CA ASP A 93 16.03 0.86 10.76
C ASP A 93 14.91 -0.12 10.43
N SER A 94 13.63 0.31 10.56
CA SER A 94 12.47 -0.53 10.26
C SER A 94 11.92 -0.36 8.85
N LEU A 95 12.62 0.37 7.98
CA LEU A 95 12.08 0.83 6.70
C LEU A 95 11.69 -0.32 5.75
N TYR A 96 12.48 -1.39 5.71
CA TYR A 96 12.12 -2.62 5.00
C TYR A 96 10.86 -3.27 5.57
N MET A 97 10.73 -3.27 6.89
CA MET A 97 9.59 -3.87 7.59
C MET A 97 8.32 -3.08 7.31
N ARG A 98 8.38 -1.75 7.31
CA ARG A 98 7.27 -0.87 6.95
C ARG A 98 6.76 -1.15 5.53
N VAL A 99 7.66 -1.24 4.55
CA VAL A 99 7.30 -1.62 3.17
C VAL A 99 6.62 -2.98 3.11
N LEU A 100 7.11 -3.97 3.87
CA LEU A 100 6.49 -5.30 3.93
C LEU A 100 5.07 -5.22 4.49
N PHE A 101 4.85 -4.45 5.55
CA PHE A 101 3.51 -4.27 6.11
C PHE A 101 2.58 -3.47 5.21
N ASP A 102 3.06 -2.44 4.51
CA ASP A 102 2.29 -1.74 3.49
C ASP A 102 1.86 -2.72 2.38
N MET A 103 2.76 -3.61 1.97
CA MET A 103 2.47 -4.66 0.99
C MET A 103 1.39 -5.62 1.45
N LEU A 104 1.47 -6.08 2.70
CA LEU A 104 0.45 -6.93 3.30
C LEU A 104 -0.87 -6.18 3.47
N GLY A 105 -0.83 -4.91 3.88
CA GLY A 105 -1.98 -4.05 4.05
C GLY A 105 -2.73 -3.80 2.74
N VAL A 106 -2.03 -3.42 1.67
CA VAL A 106 -2.60 -3.28 0.32
C VAL A 106 -3.23 -4.59 -0.14
N ALA A 107 -2.52 -5.71 0.00
CA ALA A 107 -3.04 -7.02 -0.38
C ALA A 107 -4.32 -7.37 0.40
N LEU A 108 -4.33 -7.13 1.72
CA LEU A 108 -5.49 -7.36 2.58
C LEU A 108 -6.67 -6.48 2.20
N GLY A 109 -6.44 -5.20 1.92
CA GLY A 109 -7.49 -4.27 1.46
C GLY A 109 -8.13 -4.70 0.14
N ILE A 110 -7.31 -5.13 -0.83
CA ILE A 110 -7.78 -5.66 -2.11
C ILE A 110 -8.59 -6.94 -1.90
N ALA A 111 -8.07 -7.87 -1.10
CA ALA A 111 -8.73 -9.15 -0.81
C ALA A 111 -10.08 -8.95 -0.10
N ALA A 112 -10.14 -8.06 0.88
CA ALA A 112 -11.37 -7.70 1.59
C ALA A 112 -12.41 -7.10 0.63
N ALA A 113 -12.02 -6.13 -0.20
CA ALA A 113 -12.92 -5.50 -1.15
C ALA A 113 -13.49 -6.51 -2.17
N TRP A 114 -12.62 -7.38 -2.70
CA TRP A 114 -13.03 -8.45 -3.61
C TRP A 114 -14.00 -9.43 -2.96
N PHE A 115 -13.69 -9.88 -1.73
CA PHE A 115 -14.53 -10.83 -1.00
C PHE A 115 -15.91 -10.26 -0.68
N VAL A 116 -15.98 -9.01 -0.22
CA VAL A 116 -17.23 -8.32 0.08
C VAL A 116 -18.12 -8.21 -1.17
N ILE A 117 -17.55 -7.80 -2.30
CA ILE A 117 -18.30 -7.72 -3.58
C ILE A 117 -18.82 -9.11 -3.99
N ARG A 118 -17.99 -10.15 -3.88
CA ARG A 118 -18.39 -11.53 -4.19
C ARG A 118 -19.56 -11.97 -3.32
N LEU A 119 -19.50 -11.71 -2.02
CA LEU A 119 -20.53 -12.09 -1.07
C LEU A 119 -21.88 -11.42 -1.34
N PHE A 120 -21.89 -10.13 -1.71
CA PHE A 120 -23.13 -9.43 -2.07
C PHE A 120 -23.70 -9.91 -3.40
N THR A 121 -22.84 -10.28 -4.35
CA THR A 121 -23.28 -10.79 -5.66
C THR A 121 -23.91 -12.18 -5.56
N THR A 122 -23.41 -13.05 -4.67
CA THR A 122 -24.02 -14.38 -4.45
C THR A 122 -25.37 -14.27 -3.78
N ARG A 123 -25.51 -13.42 -2.74
CA ARG A 123 -26.78 -13.20 -2.05
C ARG A 123 -27.89 -12.67 -2.94
N SER A 124 -27.58 -11.78 -3.89
CA SER A 124 -28.59 -11.29 -4.83
C SER A 124 -29.09 -12.34 -5.82
N SER A 125 -28.46 -13.51 -5.88
CA SER A 125 -28.79 -14.59 -6.82
C SER A 125 -29.73 -15.64 -6.23
N ASP A 126 -29.95 -15.64 -4.90
CA ASP A 126 -30.94 -16.47 -4.22
C ASP A 126 -32.21 -15.64 -3.96
N PRO A 127 -33.30 -15.81 -4.74
CA PRO A 127 -34.57 -15.14 -4.47
C PRO A 127 -35.33 -15.71 -3.26
N ASP A 128 -34.89 -16.83 -2.69
CA ASP A 128 -35.65 -17.62 -1.70
C ASP A 128 -34.97 -17.75 -0.31
N ALA A 129 -34.02 -16.88 0.03
CA ALA A 129 -33.36 -16.82 1.34
C ALA A 129 -33.87 -15.68 2.24
#